data_AF-A0A914UN79-F1
#
_entry.id   AF-A0A914UN79-F1
#
_cell.length_a   1.000
_cell.length_b   1.000
_cell.length_c   1.000
_cell.angle_alpha   90.00
_cell.angle_beta   90.00
_cell.angle_gamma   90.00
#
_symmetry.space_group_name_H-M   'P 1'
#
loop_
_entity.id
_entity.type
_entity.pdbx_description
1 polymer ?
#
loop_
_entity_poly.entity_id
_entity_poly.type
_entity_poly.pdbx_seq_one_letter_code
_entity_poly.pdbx_strand_id
1 'polypeptide(L)'
;MWTDCTCANSLAESRSVDLSSFDHQVVSGLCETTCGGVLLFMIVFSLLVLATFCSAMPIQQAVLRVVPFQQRTMSLGYGWLFMRCFGSIPGAVFFGMAIDNTCILWKTDCGEKQTCLRYSSHDLSFAIFAFAIGLKTLIVFSLAIAYWFYRPPADSSEVDAAQITARIKPEDSKPQIISSQRG
;
A
#
# COMPACT_ATOMS: atom_id res chain seq x y z
N MET A 1 28.85 -0.18 17.07
CA MET A 1 29.36 -1.29 16.23
C MET A 1 30.27 -2.08 17.16
N TRP A 2 30.00 -3.36 17.40
CA TRP A 2 30.76 -4.13 18.39
C TRP A 2 32.10 -4.53 17.77
N THR A 3 33.17 -3.86 18.18
CA THR A 3 34.54 -4.25 17.86
C THR A 3 35.10 -4.98 19.07
N ASP A 4 35.69 -6.16 18.83
CA ASP A 4 36.50 -6.93 19.79
C ASP A 4 35.80 -7.67 20.95
N CYS A 5 34.52 -7.99 20.84
CA CYS A 5 33.80 -8.87 21.80
C CYS A 5 33.92 -8.47 23.29
N THR A 6 34.29 -7.23 23.58
CA THR A 6 34.74 -6.78 24.91
C THR A 6 33.65 -6.83 25.98
N CYS A 7 32.37 -6.79 25.60
CA CYS A 7 31.24 -6.95 26.53
C CYS A 7 30.79 -8.41 26.75
N ALA A 8 31.30 -9.39 26.01
CA ALA A 8 30.95 -10.80 26.22
C ALA A 8 31.38 -11.28 27.61
N ASN A 9 32.53 -10.81 28.10
CA ASN A 9 33.01 -11.10 29.46
C ASN A 9 32.04 -10.63 30.55
N SER A 10 31.42 -9.46 30.39
CA SER A 10 30.45 -8.95 31.37
C SER A 10 29.13 -9.74 31.43
N LEU A 11 28.76 -10.40 30.32
CA LEU A 11 27.62 -11.31 30.25
C LEU A 11 27.93 -12.68 30.86
N ALA A 12 29.20 -13.13 30.79
CA ALA A 12 29.68 -14.32 31.49
C ALA A 12 29.80 -14.13 33.00
N GLU A 13 30.02 -12.89 33.47
CA GLU A 13 30.20 -12.59 34.89
C GLU A 13 28.88 -12.35 35.65
N SER A 14 27.84 -11.87 34.95
CA SER A 14 26.52 -11.57 35.53
C SER A 14 25.58 -12.77 35.64
N ARG A 15 25.92 -13.87 34.96
CA ARG A 15 25.21 -15.15 35.03
C ARG A 15 26.28 -16.17 35.35
N SER A 16 26.27 -16.77 36.54
CA SER A 16 27.18 -17.83 36.98
C SER A 16 27.04 -19.08 36.09
N VAL A 17 27.39 -18.95 34.83
CA VAL A 17 27.34 -19.95 33.78
C VAL A 17 28.78 -20.37 33.60
N ASP A 18 29.05 -21.61 33.98
CA ASP A 18 30.36 -22.22 33.86
C ASP A 18 30.80 -22.20 32.38
N LEU A 19 31.74 -21.31 32.06
CA LEU A 19 32.25 -21.06 30.71
C LEU A 19 33.04 -22.25 30.14
N SER A 20 33.14 -23.33 30.91
CA SER A 20 33.79 -24.59 30.53
C SER A 20 32.84 -25.59 29.85
N SER A 21 31.52 -25.33 29.83
CA SER A 21 30.50 -26.20 29.21
C SER A 21 29.87 -25.64 27.93
N PHE A 22 30.17 -24.39 27.57
CA PHE A 22 29.58 -23.74 26.40
C PHE A 22 30.67 -23.40 25.38
N ASP A 23 30.79 -24.24 24.34
CA ASP A 23 31.55 -23.96 23.12
C ASP A 23 30.81 -22.88 22.31
N HIS A 24 30.86 -21.64 22.79
CA HIS A 24 30.23 -20.50 22.12
C HIS A 24 31.32 -19.59 21.57
N GLN A 25 31.73 -19.90 20.34
CA GLN A 25 32.55 -19.00 19.53
C GLN A 25 31.73 -17.76 19.17
N VAL A 26 32.12 -16.60 19.70
CA VAL A 26 31.51 -15.32 19.29
C VAL A 26 32.09 -14.95 17.93
N VAL A 27 31.29 -15.12 16.89
CA VAL A 27 31.68 -14.80 15.51
C VAL A 27 31.21 -13.40 15.14
N SER A 28 32.09 -12.61 14.56
CA SER A 28 31.75 -11.32 13.96
C SER A 28 30.86 -11.55 12.73
N GLY A 29 29.59 -11.16 12.82
CA GLY A 29 28.62 -11.36 11.76
C GLY A 29 27.19 -11.08 12.21
N LEU A 30 26.22 -11.20 11.30
CA LEU A 30 24.81 -11.19 11.67
C LEU A 30 24.46 -12.54 12.31
N CYS A 31 23.67 -12.50 13.38
CA CYS A 31 23.16 -13.72 14.00
C CYS A 31 22.21 -14.43 13.04
N GLU A 32 22.40 -15.74 12.86
CA GLU A 32 21.54 -16.56 12.00
C GLU A 32 20.15 -16.68 12.64
N THR A 33 19.20 -15.91 12.11
CA THR A 33 17.81 -15.95 12.55
C THR A 33 17.05 -17.02 11.78
N THR A 34 16.45 -17.96 12.51
CA THR A 34 15.50 -18.93 11.97
C THR A 34 14.23 -18.21 11.50
N CYS A 35 14.20 -17.85 10.22
CA CYS A 35 13.13 -17.09 9.58
C CYS A 35 11.89 -17.95 9.25
N GLY A 36 11.28 -18.59 10.25
CA GLY A 36 10.07 -19.40 10.05
C GLY A 36 8.84 -18.58 9.63
N GLY A 37 8.76 -17.30 10.03
CA GLY A 37 7.61 -16.43 9.77
C GLY A 37 7.55 -15.82 8.36
N VAL A 38 8.61 -15.91 7.57
CA VAL A 38 8.69 -15.23 6.26
C VAL A 38 7.71 -15.81 5.26
N LEU A 39 7.55 -17.15 5.24
CA LEU A 39 6.59 -17.81 4.36
C LEU A 39 5.14 -17.38 4.68
N LEU A 40 4.80 -17.34 5.97
CA LEU A 40 3.48 -16.91 6.42
C LEU A 40 3.22 -15.44 6.09
N PHE A 41 4.20 -14.57 6.30
CA PHE A 41 4.11 -13.16 5.91
C PHE A 41 3.85 -13.01 4.41
N MET A 42 4.56 -13.76 3.56
CA MET A 42 4.38 -13.70 2.11
C MET A 42 2.99 -14.17 1.67
N ILE A 43 2.47 -15.25 2.27
CA ILE A 43 1.11 -15.73 1.98
C ILE A 43 0.07 -14.69 2.37
N VAL A 44 0.14 -14.16 3.59
CA VAL A 44 -0.83 -13.15 4.08
C VAL A 44 -0.74 -11.87 3.25
N PHE A 45 0.47 -11.42 2.93
CA PHE A 45 0.67 -10.25 2.08
C PHE A 45 0.08 -10.45 0.68
N SER A 46 0.30 -11.62 0.07
CA SER A 46 -0.29 -11.96 -1.22
C SER A 46 -1.82 -11.92 -1.17
N LEU A 47 -2.45 -12.49 -0.14
CA LEU A 47 -3.90 -12.43 0.05
C LEU A 47 -4.42 -10.99 0.20
N LEU A 48 -3.70 -10.13 0.93
CA LEU A 48 -4.07 -8.72 1.07
C LEU A 48 -3.99 -7.97 -0.26
N VAL A 49 -2.95 -8.23 -1.06
CA VAL A 49 -2.79 -7.66 -2.38
C VAL A 49 -3.91 -8.12 -3.31
N LEU A 50 -4.20 -9.42 -3.35
CA LEU A 50 -5.31 -9.99 -4.12
C LEU A 50 -6.64 -9.35 -3.73
N ALA A 51 -6.94 -9.28 -2.43
CA ALA A 51 -8.14 -8.61 -1.93
C ALA A 51 -8.21 -7.13 -2.35
N THR A 52 -7.05 -6.45 -2.50
CA THR A 52 -6.99 -5.06 -2.98
C THR A 52 -7.41 -4.96 -4.43
N PHE A 53 -6.83 -5.76 -5.31
CA PHE A 53 -7.19 -5.79 -6.72
C PHE A 53 -8.66 -6.19 -6.92
N CYS A 54 -9.13 -7.22 -6.21
CA CYS A 54 -10.52 -7.64 -6.25
C CYS A 54 -11.49 -6.53 -5.82
N SER A 55 -11.14 -5.71 -4.83
CA SER A 55 -11.96 -4.56 -4.44
C SER A 55 -11.82 -3.35 -5.37
N ALA A 56 -10.63 -3.12 -5.95
CA ALA A 56 -10.37 -1.96 -6.80
C ALA A 56 -11.10 -2.07 -8.15
N MET A 57 -11.16 -3.27 -8.74
CA MET A 57 -11.87 -3.52 -9.99
C MET A 57 -13.34 -3.08 -9.97
N PRO A 58 -14.21 -3.54 -9.05
CA PRO A 58 -15.61 -3.15 -9.03
C PRO A 58 -15.80 -1.66 -8.74
N ILE A 59 -14.92 -1.03 -7.95
CA ILE A 59 -14.97 0.42 -7.70
C ILE A 59 -14.75 1.19 -9.00
N GLN A 60 -13.72 0.83 -9.77
CA GLN A 60 -13.42 1.47 -11.05
C GLN A 60 -14.56 1.24 -12.07
N GLN A 61 -15.11 0.04 -12.11
CA GLN A 61 -16.26 -0.27 -12.97
C GLN A 61 -17.50 0.53 -12.58
N ALA A 62 -17.77 0.72 -11.28
CA ALA A 62 -18.88 1.54 -10.81
C ALA A 62 -18.71 3.01 -11.23
N VAL A 63 -17.51 3.58 -11.07
CA VAL A 63 -17.21 4.96 -11.52
C VAL A 63 -17.47 5.13 -13.02
N LEU A 64 -17.07 4.14 -13.84
CA LEU A 64 -17.29 4.18 -15.28
C LEU A 64 -18.78 4.14 -15.68
N ARG A 65 -19.65 3.55 -14.85
CA ARG A 65 -21.10 3.51 -15.10
C ARG A 65 -21.82 4.82 -14.72
N VAL A 66 -21.29 5.58 -13.78
CA VAL A 66 -21.92 6.83 -13.32
C VAL A 66 -21.42 8.08 -14.08
N VAL A 67 -20.29 7.97 -14.81
CA VAL A 67 -19.68 9.10 -15.55
C VAL A 67 -19.90 8.98 -17.07
N PRO A 68 -20.33 10.06 -17.76
CA PRO A 68 -20.49 10.08 -19.22
C PRO A 68 -19.16 9.88 -19.96
N PHE A 69 -19.21 9.26 -21.14
CA PHE A 69 -18.02 8.80 -21.89
C PHE A 69 -16.93 9.88 -22.07
N GLN A 70 -17.32 11.11 -22.37
CA GLN A 70 -16.41 12.24 -22.61
C GLN A 70 -15.53 12.61 -21.39
N GLN A 71 -15.97 12.30 -20.16
CA GLN A 71 -15.32 12.73 -18.91
C GLN A 71 -14.74 11.59 -18.07
N ARG A 72 -14.81 10.33 -18.55
CA ARG A 72 -14.36 9.14 -17.80
C ARG A 72 -12.89 9.22 -17.42
N THR A 73 -12.02 9.57 -18.37
CA THR A 73 -10.56 9.64 -18.13
C THR A 73 -10.19 10.73 -17.12
N MET A 74 -10.88 11.88 -17.17
CA MET A 74 -10.66 12.97 -16.22
C MET A 74 -11.08 12.57 -14.79
N SER A 75 -12.24 11.92 -14.65
CA SER A 75 -12.74 11.44 -13.36
C SER A 75 -11.84 10.37 -12.75
N LEU A 76 -11.41 9.39 -13.54
CA LEU A 76 -10.48 8.36 -13.08
C LEU A 76 -9.13 8.98 -12.68
N GLY A 77 -8.60 9.90 -13.47
CA GLY A 77 -7.36 10.61 -13.16
C GLY A 77 -7.43 11.35 -11.82
N TYR A 78 -8.52 12.07 -11.57
CA TYR A 78 -8.76 12.74 -10.29
C TYR A 78 -8.82 11.74 -9.13
N GLY A 79 -9.61 10.67 -9.25
CA GLY A 79 -9.72 9.66 -8.19
C GLY A 79 -8.37 9.01 -7.85
N TRP A 80 -7.58 8.69 -8.87
CA TRP A 80 -6.23 8.14 -8.69
C TRP A 80 -5.26 9.14 -8.06
N LEU A 81 -5.32 10.42 -8.44
CA LEU A 81 -4.50 11.47 -7.84
C LEU A 81 -4.80 11.60 -6.35
N PHE A 82 -6.09 11.66 -5.98
CA PHE A 82 -6.50 11.74 -4.57
C PHE A 82 -6.05 10.51 -3.78
N MET A 83 -6.30 9.31 -4.29
CA MET A 83 -5.84 8.09 -3.62
C MET A 83 -4.32 8.06 -3.44
N ARG A 84 -3.55 8.62 -4.38
CA ARG A 84 -2.10 8.65 -4.29
C ARG A 84 -1.63 9.72 -3.30
N CYS A 85 -2.18 10.93 -3.32
CA CYS A 85 -1.86 11.96 -2.33
C CYS A 85 -2.17 11.50 -0.90
N PHE A 86 -3.39 11.01 -0.67
CA PHE A 86 -3.81 10.52 0.65
C PHE A 86 -3.29 9.11 0.97
N GLY A 87 -2.65 8.41 0.03
CA GLY A 87 -2.06 7.10 0.27
C GLY A 87 -0.55 7.17 0.50
N SER A 88 0.18 7.86 -0.38
CA SER A 88 1.64 7.91 -0.35
C SER A 88 2.16 8.81 0.76
N ILE A 89 1.48 9.93 1.06
CA ILE A 89 1.89 10.83 2.14
C ILE A 89 1.77 10.14 3.51
N PRO A 90 0.59 9.64 3.94
CA PRO A 90 0.50 8.95 5.23
C PRO A 90 1.20 7.60 5.20
N GLY A 91 1.30 6.94 4.04
CA GLY A 91 2.09 5.73 3.88
C GLY A 91 3.55 5.97 4.25
N ALA A 92 4.22 6.92 3.60
CA ALA A 92 5.63 7.21 3.86
C ALA A 92 5.89 7.64 5.32
N VAL A 93 5.00 8.48 5.88
CA VAL A 93 5.10 8.93 7.28
C VAL A 93 4.91 7.76 8.25
N PHE A 94 3.91 6.91 8.02
CA PHE A 94 3.67 5.73 8.84
C PHE A 94 4.84 4.75 8.79
N PHE A 95 5.35 4.45 7.59
CA PHE A 95 6.50 3.55 7.43
C PHE A 95 7.74 4.09 8.13
N GLY A 96 8.00 5.40 8.08
CA GLY A 96 9.08 6.03 8.85
C GLY A 96 8.91 5.79 10.36
N MET A 97 7.75 6.15 10.91
CA MET A 97 7.48 5.95 12.34
C MET A 97 7.49 4.47 12.76
N ALA A 98 7.00 3.56 11.92
CA ALA A 98 6.98 2.14 12.23
C ALA A 98 8.40 1.58 12.35
N ILE A 99 9.31 1.98 11.45
CA ILE A 99 10.72 1.57 11.50
C ILE A 99 11.40 2.14 12.75
N ASP A 100 11.17 3.42 13.06
CA ASP A 100 11.78 4.07 14.22
C ASP A 100 11.30 3.45 15.55
N ASN A 101 10.00 3.16 15.67
CA ASN A 101 9.41 2.58 16.88
C ASN A 101 9.78 1.11 17.10
N THR A 102 9.99 0.35 16.02
CA THR A 102 10.35 -1.08 16.10
C THR A 102 11.85 -1.31 16.22
N CYS A 103 12.64 -0.23 16.30
CA CYS A 103 14.08 -0.32 16.45
C CYS A 103 14.48 -0.84 17.84
N ILE A 104 15.14 -2.00 17.86
CA ILE A 104 15.67 -2.62 19.08
C ILE A 104 17.06 -2.06 19.39
N LEU A 105 17.88 -1.83 18.36
CA LEU A 105 19.27 -1.41 18.52
C LEU A 105 19.59 -0.19 17.65
N TRP A 106 19.92 0.92 18.31
CA TRP A 106 20.35 2.16 17.67
C TRP A 106 21.88 2.22 17.54
N LYS A 107 22.37 2.65 16.38
CA LYS A 107 23.74 3.13 16.24
C LYS A 107 23.80 4.56 16.80
N THR A 108 24.63 4.74 17.82
CA THR A 108 24.94 6.07 18.35
C THR A 108 26.31 6.52 17.86
N ASP A 109 26.40 7.79 17.47
CA ASP A 109 27.66 8.45 17.14
C ASP A 109 27.67 9.81 17.86
N CYS A 110 28.78 10.13 18.54
CA CYS A 110 28.88 11.31 19.42
C CYS A 110 27.73 11.47 20.45
N GLY A 111 27.08 10.37 20.87
CA GLY A 111 25.95 10.40 21.81
C GLY A 111 24.58 10.65 21.18
N GLU A 112 24.52 10.91 19.88
CA GLU A 112 23.26 11.06 19.14
C GLU A 112 22.84 9.78 18.43
N LYS A 113 21.52 9.55 18.33
CA LYS A 113 20.95 8.42 17.60
C LYS A 113 21.07 8.69 16.10
N GLN A 114 21.69 7.77 15.36
CA GLN A 114 21.83 7.88 13.91
C GLN A 114 20.92 6.90 13.19
N THR A 115 21.35 5.65 13.04
CA THR A 115 20.64 4.64 12.24
C THR A 115 20.25 3.44 13.07
N CYS A 116 19.09 2.86 12.78
CA CYS A 116 18.68 1.61 13.39
C CYS A 116 19.46 0.44 12.79
N LEU A 117 20.14 -0.34 13.64
CA LEU A 117 20.92 -1.51 13.25
C LEU A 117 20.08 -2.78 13.21
N ARG A 118 19.08 -2.88 14.09
CA ARG A 118 18.22 -4.07 14.20
C ARG A 118 16.82 -3.66 14.65
N TYR A 119 15.83 -4.05 13.87
CA TYR A 119 14.41 -3.90 14.17
C TYR A 119 13.77 -5.23 14.57
N SER A 120 12.63 -5.15 15.25
CA SER A 120 11.77 -6.30 15.56
C SER A 120 10.93 -6.66 14.33
N SER A 121 11.18 -7.83 13.72
CA SER A 121 10.42 -8.27 12.55
C SER A 121 8.94 -8.48 12.86
N HIS A 122 8.60 -8.96 14.08
CA HIS A 122 7.22 -9.20 14.48
C HIS A 122 6.41 -7.92 14.58
N ASP A 123 6.95 -6.92 15.28
CA ASP A 123 6.24 -5.66 15.53
C ASP A 123 6.13 -4.83 14.26
N LEU A 124 7.15 -4.87 13.40
CA LEU A 124 7.12 -4.22 12.10
C LEU A 124 6.07 -4.85 11.19
N SER A 125 6.03 -6.18 11.09
CA SER A 125 5.00 -6.88 10.32
C SER A 125 3.60 -6.60 10.87
N PHE A 126 3.41 -6.61 12.18
CA PHE A 126 2.13 -6.30 12.81
C PHE A 126 1.67 -4.87 12.49
N ALA A 127 2.57 -3.88 12.60
CA ALA A 127 2.28 -2.50 12.28
C ALA A 127 1.82 -2.35 10.81
N ILE A 128 2.53 -2.99 9.87
CA ILE A 128 2.18 -2.98 8.44
C ILE A 128 0.81 -3.60 8.20
N PHE A 129 0.53 -4.76 8.82
CA PHE A 129 -0.77 -5.44 8.66
C PHE A 129 -1.91 -4.67 9.31
N ALA A 130 -1.72 -4.13 10.51
CA ALA A 130 -2.72 -3.32 11.20
C ALA A 130 -3.09 -2.08 10.36
N PHE A 131 -2.09 -1.41 9.78
CA PHE A 131 -2.31 -0.28 8.88
C PHE A 131 -3.05 -0.69 7.60
N ALA A 132 -2.64 -1.79 6.97
CA ALA A 132 -3.30 -2.31 5.76
C ALA A 132 -4.76 -2.68 6.03
N ILE A 133 -5.04 -3.40 7.12
CA ILE A 133 -6.40 -3.77 7.52
C ILE A 133 -7.21 -2.51 7.84
N GLY A 134 -6.64 -1.56 8.59
CA GLY A 134 -7.28 -0.28 8.90
C GLY A 134 -7.73 0.45 7.63
N LEU A 135 -6.82 0.64 6.66
CA LEU A 135 -7.16 1.25 5.37
C LEU A 135 -8.24 0.47 4.62
N LYS A 136 -8.16 -0.87 4.61
CA LYS A 136 -9.20 -1.70 3.98
C LYS A 136 -10.56 -1.55 4.64
N THR A 137 -10.63 -1.54 5.97
CA THR A 137 -11.89 -1.35 6.69
C THR A 137 -12.51 0.02 6.41
N LEU A 138 -11.70 1.08 6.34
CA LEU A 138 -12.16 2.43 5.98
C LEU A 138 -12.74 2.48 4.55
N ILE A 139 -12.10 1.80 3.60
CA ILE A 139 -12.60 1.68 2.22
C ILE A 139 -13.94 0.93 2.20
N VAL A 140 -14.02 -0.25 2.84
CA VAL A 140 -15.26 -1.04 2.88
C VAL A 140 -16.39 -0.28 3.57
N PHE A 141 -16.08 0.43 4.67
CA PHE A 141 -17.05 1.23 5.40
C PHE A 141 -17.57 2.40 4.57
N SER A 142 -16.68 3.16 3.92
CA SER A 142 -17.10 4.26 3.04
C SER A 142 -17.92 3.76 1.84
N LEU A 143 -17.58 2.60 1.27
CA LEU A 143 -18.38 1.97 0.21
C LEU A 143 -19.74 1.49 0.72
N ALA A 144 -19.80 0.94 1.94
CA ALA A 144 -21.07 0.55 2.55
C ALA A 144 -21.96 1.78 2.76
N ILE A 145 -21.42 2.89 3.27
CA ILE A 145 -22.17 4.15 3.39
C ILE A 145 -22.62 4.63 2.01
N ALA A 146 -21.73 4.66 1.01
CA ALA A 146 -22.06 5.08 -0.34
C ALA A 146 -23.17 4.20 -0.94
N TYR A 147 -23.14 2.89 -0.71
CA TYR A 147 -24.18 1.96 -1.13
C TYR A 147 -25.53 2.24 -0.46
N TRP A 148 -25.53 2.57 0.83
CA TRP A 148 -26.75 2.95 1.55
C TRP A 148 -27.39 4.24 1.02
N PHE A 149 -26.57 5.22 0.62
CA PHE A 149 -27.05 6.47 0.01
C PHE A 149 -27.29 6.37 -1.50
N TYR A 150 -26.84 5.28 -2.13
CA TYR A 150 -26.98 5.08 -3.56
C TYR A 150 -28.43 4.83 -3.92
N ARG A 151 -29.02 5.76 -4.68
CA ARG A 151 -30.30 5.54 -5.34
C ARG A 151 -30.03 4.96 -6.73
N PRO A 152 -30.40 3.71 -7.00
CA PRO A 152 -30.27 3.15 -8.34
C PRO A 152 -31.15 3.97 -9.31
N PRO A 153 -30.65 4.34 -10.50
CA PRO A 153 -31.50 4.90 -11.54
C PRO A 153 -32.56 3.86 -11.90
N ALA A 154 -33.82 4.30 -12.03
CA ALA A 154 -34.92 3.45 -12.49
C ALA A 154 -34.59 2.95 -13.91
N ASP A 155 -34.55 1.62 -14.06
CA ASP A 155 -34.29 0.83 -15.26
C ASP A 155 -33.20 1.30 -16.25
N SER A 156 -32.19 0.45 -16.39
CA SER A 156 -31.06 0.53 -17.32
C SER A 156 -31.44 0.68 -18.81
N SER A 157 -32.72 0.50 -19.16
CA SER A 157 -33.24 0.64 -20.51
C SER A 157 -33.16 2.07 -21.06
N GLU A 158 -33.27 3.07 -20.20
CA GLU A 158 -33.32 4.48 -20.61
C GLU A 158 -31.93 5.12 -20.72
N VAL A 159 -30.98 4.65 -19.89
CA VAL A 159 -29.58 5.14 -19.87
C VAL A 159 -28.79 4.63 -21.08
N ASP A 160 -28.99 3.38 -21.49
CA ASP A 160 -28.37 2.83 -22.70
C ASP A 160 -28.93 3.52 -23.95
N ALA A 161 -30.25 3.78 -24.01
CA ALA A 161 -30.86 4.54 -25.09
C ALA A 161 -30.30 5.97 -25.15
N ALA A 162 -30.23 6.69 -24.04
CA ALA A 162 -29.68 8.06 -24.01
C ALA A 162 -28.19 8.14 -24.39
N GLN A 163 -27.37 7.16 -23.97
CA GLN A 163 -25.95 7.09 -24.36
C GLN A 163 -25.77 6.71 -25.85
N ILE A 164 -26.63 5.83 -26.38
CA ILE A 164 -26.65 5.47 -27.80
C ILE A 164 -27.15 6.65 -28.66
N THR A 165 -28.20 7.36 -28.25
CA THR A 165 -28.68 8.56 -28.95
C THR A 165 -27.66 9.70 -28.91
N ALA A 166 -26.91 9.85 -27.82
CA ALA A 166 -25.80 10.79 -27.73
C ALA A 166 -24.62 10.42 -28.65
N ARG A 167 -24.37 9.12 -28.89
CA ARG A 167 -23.42 8.66 -29.92
C ARG A 167 -23.91 8.87 -31.35
N ILE A 168 -25.22 8.79 -31.59
CA ILE A 168 -25.81 8.85 -32.94
C ILE A 168 -26.06 10.27 -33.40
N LYS A 169 -26.12 11.28 -32.51
CA LYS A 169 -26.28 12.67 -32.94
C LYS A 169 -25.06 13.08 -33.79
N PRO A 170 -25.22 13.27 -35.11
CA PRO A 170 -24.11 13.71 -35.94
C PRO A 170 -23.69 15.09 -35.42
N GLU A 171 -22.38 15.22 -35.21
CA GLU A 171 -21.69 16.48 -35.07
C GLU A 171 -22.20 17.40 -36.19
N ASP A 172 -22.87 18.48 -35.79
CA ASP A 172 -23.54 19.41 -36.70
C ASP A 172 -22.53 19.97 -37.70
N SER A 173 -22.68 19.51 -38.94
CA SER A 173 -22.54 20.29 -40.17
C SER A 173 -21.47 21.40 -40.17
N LYS A 174 -20.22 21.05 -40.49
CA LYS A 174 -19.38 21.97 -41.28
C LYS A 174 -19.25 21.41 -42.70
N PRO A 175 -19.90 22.03 -43.72
CA PRO A 175 -19.73 21.59 -45.09
C PRO A 175 -18.29 21.82 -45.55
N GLN A 176 -17.60 20.73 -45.86
CA GLN A 176 -16.42 20.73 -46.75
C GLN A 176 -16.92 21.07 -48.15
N ILE A 177 -16.82 22.34 -48.56
CA ILE A 177 -16.97 22.71 -49.96
C ILE A 177 -15.67 22.34 -50.68
N ILE A 178 -15.65 21.15 -51.28
CA ILE A 178 -14.70 20.77 -52.32
C ILE A 178 -15.30 21.26 -53.64
N SER A 179 -14.89 22.44 -54.10
CA SER A 179 -15.11 22.85 -55.49
C SER A 179 -13.97 22.29 -56.34
N SER A 180 -14.22 21.15 -56.97
CA SER A 180 -13.51 20.72 -58.17
C SER A 180 -13.91 21.62 -59.32
N GLN A 181 -12.97 22.33 -59.95
CA GLN A 181 -12.96 22.51 -61.40
C GLN A 181 -11.53 22.66 -61.92
N ARG A 182 -11.23 21.78 -62.88
CA ARG A 182 -10.17 21.88 -63.87
C ARG A 182 -10.59 22.95 -64.89
N GLY A 183 -9.69 23.88 -65.18
CA GLY A 183 -9.72 24.84 -66.29
C GLY A 183 -8.30 25.32 -66.52
#